data_AF-A0A1H3XCS1-F1
#
_entry.id   AF-A0A1H3XCS1-F1
#
_cell.length_a   1.000
_cell.length_b   1.000
_cell.length_c   1.000
_cell.angle_alpha   90.00
_cell.angle_beta   90.00
_cell.angle_gamma   90.00
#
_symmetry.space_group_name_H-M   'P 1'
#
loop_
_entity.id
_entity.type
_entity.pdbx_description
1 polymer ?
#
loop_
_entity_poly.entity_id
_entity_poly.type
_entity_poly.pdbx_seq_one_letter_code
_entity_poly.pdbx_strand_id
1 'polypeptide(L)'
;MHASRWALAAMGFCLLLPAAPPAAAASPSFSCARPSGAAEEAVCKDDMLAALDRETARLYRLAVGTRDLGAKEKKELIAYQRGWFKGRNDCWKAGDARACIRDSYMVRIGELRTRFAAARSGDTQGVSLGPASVRCPDGLNIKATFVNVEPPLALLALDANNLVLTIARSASGARYTATTQQGEALFWQKGPEAIVQIPGGKEQTCSVAGLR
;
A
#
# COMPACT_ATOMS: atom_id res chain seq x y z
N MET A 1 36.35 39.50 -63.71
CA MET A 1 35.15 39.15 -62.92
C MET A 1 34.96 37.64 -62.98
N HIS A 2 35.41 36.90 -61.97
CA HIS A 2 35.08 35.49 -61.80
C HIS A 2 34.81 35.24 -60.31
N ALA A 3 33.56 34.94 -59.98
CA ALA A 3 33.10 34.63 -58.63
C ALA A 3 33.10 33.10 -58.45
N SER A 4 33.95 32.60 -57.55
CA SER A 4 33.95 31.18 -57.17
C SER A 4 32.95 30.96 -56.03
N ARG A 5 31.92 30.15 -56.29
CA ARG A 5 30.90 29.74 -55.31
C ARG A 5 31.43 28.53 -54.55
N TRP A 6 31.57 28.65 -53.23
CA TRP A 6 31.91 27.53 -52.34
C TRP A 6 30.61 26.89 -51.86
N ALA A 7 30.40 25.61 -52.17
CA ALA A 7 29.30 24.82 -51.65
C ALA A 7 29.71 24.24 -50.27
N LEU A 8 29.00 24.63 -49.22
CA LEU A 8 29.13 24.03 -47.89
C LEU A 8 28.20 22.81 -47.81
N ALA A 9 28.77 21.62 -47.64
CA ALA A 9 28.03 20.41 -47.34
C ALA A 9 27.66 20.38 -45.84
N ALA A 10 26.37 20.34 -45.53
CA ALA A 10 25.88 20.21 -44.16
C ALA A 10 25.97 18.73 -43.71
N MET A 11 26.91 18.43 -42.82
CA MET A 11 26.99 17.14 -42.12
C MET A 11 25.90 17.10 -41.05
N GLY A 12 24.83 16.33 -41.28
CA GLY A 12 23.80 16.06 -40.30
C GLY A 12 24.32 15.13 -39.19
N PHE A 13 24.55 15.70 -38.01
CA PHE A 13 24.89 14.94 -36.80
C PHE A 13 23.62 14.30 -36.23
N CYS A 14 23.40 13.02 -36.54
CA CYS A 14 22.31 12.23 -35.99
C CYS A 14 22.63 11.91 -34.51
N LEU A 15 22.02 12.66 -33.59
CA LEU A 15 22.06 12.39 -32.15
C LEU A 15 21.34 11.07 -31.85
N LEU A 16 22.09 9.99 -31.74
CA LEU A 16 21.64 8.72 -31.17
C LEU A 16 21.40 8.93 -29.67
N LEU A 17 20.14 9.10 -29.25
CA LEU A 17 19.80 9.07 -27.83
C LEU A 17 20.06 7.65 -27.29
N PRO A 18 20.81 7.49 -26.17
CA PRO A 18 20.94 6.20 -25.52
C PRO A 18 19.58 5.74 -24.99
N ALA A 19 19.16 4.54 -25.40
CA ALA A 19 17.98 3.89 -24.84
C ALA A 19 18.22 3.66 -23.34
N ALA A 20 17.37 4.26 -22.50
CA ALA A 20 17.39 3.99 -21.07
C ALA A 20 17.15 2.49 -20.84
N PRO A 21 17.92 1.81 -19.97
CA PRO A 21 17.64 0.43 -19.62
C PRO A 21 16.21 0.33 -19.06
N PRO A 22 15.47 -0.75 -19.38
CA PRO A 22 14.15 -0.96 -18.82
C PRO A 22 14.27 -0.92 -17.30
N ALA A 23 13.45 -0.10 -16.64
CA ALA A 23 13.34 -0.10 -15.20
C ALA A 23 13.05 -1.54 -14.74
N ALA A 24 13.92 -2.10 -13.90
CA ALA A 24 13.70 -3.43 -13.36
C ALA A 24 12.38 -3.41 -12.59
N ALA A 25 11.42 -4.24 -13.00
CA ALA A 25 10.15 -4.41 -12.29
C ALA A 25 10.42 -4.68 -10.81
N ALA A 26 9.67 -4.02 -9.93
CA ALA A 26 9.93 -4.05 -8.50
C ALA A 26 9.79 -5.50 -8.00
N SER A 27 10.87 -6.11 -7.53
CA SER A 27 10.84 -7.51 -7.10
C SER A 27 10.17 -7.66 -5.71
N PRO A 28 9.30 -8.67 -5.50
CA PRO A 28 8.73 -8.95 -4.19
C PRO A 28 9.79 -9.51 -3.22
N SER A 29 9.37 -9.81 -1.99
CA SER A 29 10.23 -10.40 -0.94
C SER A 29 10.58 -11.88 -1.17
N PHE A 30 10.05 -12.49 -2.24
CA PHE A 30 10.30 -13.86 -2.67
C PHE A 30 10.78 -13.91 -4.13
N SER A 31 11.24 -15.08 -4.58
CA SER A 31 11.77 -15.25 -5.94
C SER A 31 10.67 -15.44 -6.97
N CYS A 32 10.62 -14.55 -7.97
CA CYS A 32 9.71 -14.68 -9.12
C CYS A 32 10.10 -15.77 -10.13
N ALA A 33 11.23 -16.46 -9.94
CA ALA A 33 11.63 -17.54 -10.83
C ALA A 33 10.71 -18.78 -10.72
N ARG A 34 10.08 -18.99 -9.55
CA ARG A 34 9.16 -20.11 -9.29
C ARG A 34 8.07 -19.67 -8.30
N PRO A 35 7.08 -18.86 -8.74
CA PRO A 35 5.96 -18.48 -7.88
C PRO A 35 5.14 -19.71 -7.48
N SER A 36 4.64 -19.75 -6.25
CA SER A 36 3.92 -20.91 -5.70
C SER A 36 2.45 -20.99 -6.11
N GLY A 37 1.99 -20.11 -7.01
CA GLY A 37 0.60 -20.04 -7.49
C GLY A 37 0.22 -18.68 -8.07
N ALA A 38 -1.03 -18.56 -8.51
CA ALA A 38 -1.55 -17.39 -9.24
C ALA A 38 -1.39 -16.06 -8.48
N ALA A 39 -1.54 -16.06 -7.15
CA ALA A 39 -1.36 -14.85 -6.36
C ALA A 39 0.10 -14.35 -6.37
N GLU A 40 1.07 -15.25 -6.28
CA GLU A 40 2.48 -14.88 -6.33
C GLU A 40 2.91 -14.47 -7.74
N GLU A 41 2.34 -15.10 -8.76
CA GLU A 41 2.54 -14.68 -10.15
C GLU A 41 2.01 -13.25 -10.39
N ALA A 42 0.81 -12.94 -9.87
CA ALA A 42 0.26 -11.59 -9.94
C ALA A 42 1.14 -10.57 -9.22
N VAL A 43 1.65 -10.92 -8.02
CA VAL A 43 2.59 -10.08 -7.26
C VAL A 43 3.88 -9.84 -8.04
N CYS A 44 4.39 -10.83 -8.76
CA CYS A 44 5.61 -10.70 -9.57
C CYS A 44 5.45 -9.79 -10.80
N LYS A 45 4.22 -9.53 -11.24
CA LYS A 45 3.91 -8.73 -12.44
C LYS A 45 3.34 -7.35 -12.11
N ASP A 46 3.19 -7.02 -10.84
CA ASP A 46 2.53 -5.81 -10.38
C ASP A 46 3.36 -5.09 -9.31
N ASP A 47 3.88 -3.91 -9.66
CA ASP A 47 4.80 -3.16 -8.79
C ASP A 47 4.16 -2.74 -7.46
N MET A 48 2.86 -2.41 -7.46
CA MET A 48 2.12 -2.05 -6.25
C MET A 48 1.99 -3.27 -5.34
N LEU A 49 1.61 -4.43 -5.88
CA LEU A 49 1.52 -5.67 -5.10
C LEU A 49 2.89 -6.12 -4.59
N ALA A 50 3.94 -5.99 -5.39
CA ALA A 50 5.30 -6.29 -4.96
C ALA A 50 5.77 -5.36 -3.82
N ALA A 51 5.43 -4.07 -3.87
CA ALA A 51 5.74 -3.13 -2.80
C ALA A 51 4.98 -3.46 -1.50
N LEU A 52 3.70 -3.83 -1.60
CA LEU A 52 2.89 -4.29 -0.48
C LEU A 52 3.44 -5.57 0.15
N ASP A 53 3.92 -6.50 -0.67
CA ASP A 53 4.59 -7.72 -0.21
C ASP A 53 5.88 -7.42 0.57
N ARG A 54 6.76 -6.58 0.01
CA ARG A 54 7.99 -6.16 0.69
C ARG A 54 7.72 -5.51 2.03
N GLU A 55 6.71 -4.63 2.10
CA GLU A 55 6.35 -3.95 3.34
C GLU A 55 5.80 -4.94 4.37
N THR A 56 4.91 -5.84 3.96
CA THR A 56 4.40 -6.90 4.85
C THR A 56 5.53 -7.75 5.41
N ALA A 57 6.48 -8.16 4.56
CA ALA A 57 7.64 -8.95 4.98
C ALA A 57 8.54 -8.17 5.95
N ARG A 58 8.76 -6.87 5.71
CA ARG A 58 9.54 -6.00 6.61
C ARG A 58 8.88 -5.90 7.99
N LEU A 59 7.59 -5.55 8.04
CA LEU A 59 6.83 -5.42 9.28
C LEU A 59 6.78 -6.74 10.06
N TYR A 60 6.58 -7.86 9.36
CA TYR A 60 6.60 -9.18 9.97
C TYR A 60 7.96 -9.51 10.60
N ARG A 61 9.08 -9.22 9.91
CA ARG A 61 10.44 -9.43 10.45
C ARG A 61 10.68 -8.61 11.72
N LEU A 62 10.25 -7.35 11.74
CA LEU A 62 10.34 -6.51 12.94
C LEU A 62 9.50 -7.08 14.09
N ALA A 63 8.25 -7.47 13.81
CA ALA A 63 7.34 -8.02 14.81
C ALA A 63 7.84 -9.34 15.41
N VAL A 64 8.34 -10.28 14.58
CA VAL A 64 8.81 -11.60 15.04
C VAL A 64 10.23 -11.57 15.65
N GLY A 65 10.99 -10.53 15.32
CA GLY A 65 12.37 -10.32 15.77
C GLY A 65 12.51 -9.54 17.07
N THR A 66 11.44 -8.89 17.56
CA THR A 66 11.49 -8.16 18.83
C THR A 66 11.70 -9.09 20.03
N ARG A 67 12.36 -8.55 21.07
CA ARG A 67 12.59 -9.23 22.35
C ARG A 67 11.37 -9.17 23.27
N ASP A 68 10.44 -8.26 23.00
CA ASP A 68 9.23 -8.05 23.81
C ASP A 68 8.16 -9.12 23.55
N LEU A 69 8.33 -9.92 22.50
CA LEU A 69 7.38 -10.97 22.11
C LEU A 69 7.75 -12.28 22.78
N GLY A 70 6.89 -12.76 23.68
CA GLY A 70 7.04 -14.06 24.34
C GLY A 70 7.05 -15.23 23.35
N ALA A 71 7.55 -16.38 23.79
CA ALA A 71 7.71 -17.55 22.93
C ALA A 71 6.39 -18.09 22.37
N LYS A 72 5.30 -17.96 23.13
CA LYS A 72 3.96 -18.38 22.72
C LYS A 72 3.41 -17.45 21.63
N GLU A 73 3.43 -16.14 21.88
CA GLU A 73 2.96 -15.12 20.95
C GLU A 73 3.77 -15.13 19.65
N LYS A 74 5.08 -15.40 19.73
CA LYS A 74 5.94 -15.59 18.56
C LYS A 74 5.51 -16.79 17.71
N LYS A 75 5.21 -17.94 18.33
CA LYS A 75 4.70 -19.13 17.62
C LYS A 75 3.34 -18.84 16.97
N GLU A 76 2.46 -18.14 17.67
CA GLU A 76 1.15 -17.72 17.15
C GLU A 76 1.29 -16.77 15.95
N LEU A 77 2.18 -15.77 16.02
CA LEU A 77 2.46 -14.86 14.91
C LEU A 77 2.99 -15.61 13.68
N ILE A 78 3.90 -16.57 13.85
CA ILE A 78 4.41 -17.41 12.77
C ILE A 78 3.28 -18.26 12.16
N ALA A 79 2.43 -18.87 13.00
CA ALA A 79 1.30 -19.66 12.54
C ALA A 79 0.29 -18.81 11.76
N TYR A 80 -0.06 -17.64 12.29
CA TYR A 80 -0.96 -16.69 11.64
C TYR A 80 -0.39 -16.21 10.30
N GLN A 81 0.90 -15.88 10.23
CA GLN A 81 1.53 -15.46 8.97
C GLN A 81 1.41 -16.54 7.89
N ARG A 82 1.62 -17.82 8.25
CA ARG A 82 1.43 -18.95 7.32
C ARG A 82 -0.04 -19.11 6.90
N GLY A 83 -0.98 -18.95 7.83
CA GLY A 83 -2.41 -18.97 7.54
C GLY A 83 -2.83 -17.85 6.59
N TRP A 84 -2.34 -16.63 6.84
CA TRP A 84 -2.59 -15.47 6.00
C TRP A 84 -2.07 -15.66 4.57
N PHE A 85 -0.87 -16.23 4.37
CA PHE A 85 -0.39 -16.56 3.02
C PHE A 85 -1.36 -17.47 2.25
N LYS A 86 -1.95 -18.47 2.92
CA LYS A 86 -2.97 -19.33 2.31
C LYS A 86 -4.22 -18.53 1.92
N GLY A 87 -4.68 -17.65 2.81
CA GLY A 87 -5.83 -16.76 2.54
C GLY A 87 -5.59 -15.81 1.37
N ARG A 88 -4.42 -15.16 1.29
CA ARG A 88 -4.01 -14.37 0.13
C ARG A 88 -4.00 -15.20 -1.15
N ASN A 89 -3.46 -16.42 -1.06
CA ASN A 89 -3.37 -17.30 -2.22
C ASN A 89 -4.74 -17.73 -2.74
N ASP A 90 -5.77 -17.77 -1.90
CA ASP A 90 -7.16 -18.07 -2.28
C ASP A 90 -7.86 -16.96 -3.09
N CYS A 91 -7.21 -15.79 -3.30
CA CYS A 91 -7.76 -14.71 -4.11
C CYS A 91 -8.02 -15.07 -5.57
N TRP A 92 -7.53 -16.21 -6.08
CA TRP A 92 -7.93 -16.74 -7.40
C TRP A 92 -9.43 -17.02 -7.50
N LYS A 93 -10.12 -17.19 -6.37
CA LYS A 93 -11.57 -17.41 -6.27
C LYS A 93 -12.39 -16.12 -6.39
N ALA A 94 -11.76 -14.95 -6.26
CA ALA A 94 -12.44 -13.66 -6.28
C ALA A 94 -12.74 -13.20 -7.71
N GLY A 95 -13.83 -12.45 -7.89
CA GLY A 95 -14.15 -11.82 -9.19
C GLY A 95 -13.09 -10.81 -9.66
N ASP A 96 -12.38 -10.18 -8.70
CA ASP A 96 -11.17 -9.39 -8.96
C ASP A 96 -10.04 -9.90 -8.06
N ALA A 97 -9.19 -10.77 -8.63
CA ALA A 97 -8.06 -11.34 -7.93
C ALA A 97 -7.03 -10.28 -7.52
N ARG A 98 -6.81 -9.24 -8.33
CA ARG A 98 -5.82 -8.20 -8.05
C ARG A 98 -6.25 -7.36 -6.86
N ALA A 99 -7.51 -6.91 -6.82
CA ALA A 99 -8.08 -6.18 -5.69
C ALA A 99 -8.06 -7.03 -4.42
N CYS A 100 -8.44 -8.31 -4.50
CA CYS A 100 -8.38 -9.22 -3.36
C CYS A 100 -6.95 -9.33 -2.77
N ILE A 101 -5.93 -9.47 -3.62
CA ILE A 101 -4.54 -9.56 -3.17
C ILE A 101 -4.09 -8.24 -2.53
N ARG A 102 -4.38 -7.11 -3.16
CA ARG A 102 -4.10 -5.77 -2.61
C ARG A 102 -4.72 -5.62 -1.21
N ASP A 103 -5.99 -5.96 -1.08
CA ASP A 103 -6.73 -5.77 0.17
C ASP A 103 -6.23 -6.71 1.26
N SER A 104 -5.87 -7.95 0.90
CA SER A 104 -5.23 -8.91 1.80
C SER A 104 -3.91 -8.39 2.38
N TYR A 105 -3.06 -7.75 1.56
CA TYR A 105 -1.84 -7.11 2.05
C TYR A 105 -2.14 -5.89 2.92
N MET A 106 -3.04 -5.00 2.50
CA MET A 106 -3.39 -3.80 3.27
C MET A 106 -3.87 -4.16 4.68
N VAL A 107 -4.80 -5.12 4.78
CA VAL A 107 -5.28 -5.64 6.07
C VAL A 107 -4.12 -6.20 6.88
N ARG A 108 -3.23 -7.01 6.29
CA ARG A 108 -2.10 -7.59 7.01
C ARG A 108 -1.11 -6.55 7.53
N ILE A 109 -0.82 -5.54 6.73
CA ILE A 109 0.02 -4.38 7.12
C ILE A 109 -0.63 -3.69 8.33
N GLY A 110 -1.92 -3.37 8.26
CA GLY A 110 -2.65 -2.75 9.36
C GLY A 110 -2.67 -3.58 10.65
N GLU A 111 -2.86 -4.90 10.54
CA GLU A 111 -2.81 -5.82 11.69
C GLU A 111 -1.43 -5.84 12.35
N LEU A 112 -0.37 -5.99 11.55
CA LEU A 112 1.00 -6.04 12.05
C LEU A 112 1.34 -4.74 12.79
N ARG A 113 1.04 -3.60 12.15
CA ARG A 113 1.26 -2.27 12.74
C ARG A 113 0.40 -2.02 13.96
N THR A 114 -0.80 -2.57 14.06
CA THR A 114 -1.68 -2.39 15.22
C THR A 114 -1.20 -3.22 16.41
N ARG A 115 -0.96 -4.51 16.19
CA ARG A 115 -0.71 -5.48 17.27
C ARG A 115 0.73 -5.45 17.79
N PHE A 116 1.71 -5.10 16.95
CA PHE A 116 3.13 -5.20 17.31
C PHE A 116 3.79 -3.82 17.26
N ALA A 117 4.15 -3.28 18.42
CA ALA A 117 4.84 -1.99 18.50
C ALA A 117 6.15 -1.96 17.71
N ALA A 118 6.88 -3.08 17.70
CA ALA A 118 8.10 -3.24 16.91
C ALA A 118 7.87 -3.06 15.40
N ALA A 119 6.69 -3.39 14.87
CA ALA A 119 6.38 -3.16 13.45
C ALA A 119 6.31 -1.67 13.09
N ARG A 120 6.17 -0.78 14.08
CA ARG A 120 6.22 0.69 13.91
C ARG A 120 7.64 1.24 14.14
N SER A 121 8.61 0.39 14.43
CA SER A 121 10.01 0.81 14.50
C SER A 121 10.57 0.99 13.08
N GLY A 122 11.33 2.06 12.87
CA GLY A 122 11.91 2.35 11.57
C GLY A 122 10.87 2.61 10.48
N ASP A 123 9.81 3.38 10.78
CA ASP A 123 8.82 3.80 9.78
C ASP A 123 9.46 4.49 8.57
N THR A 124 10.58 5.19 8.76
CA THR A 124 11.38 5.79 7.68
C THR A 124 12.02 4.79 6.71
N GLN A 125 12.00 3.49 7.03
CA GLN A 125 12.57 2.40 6.22
C GLN A 125 11.50 1.62 5.45
N GLY A 126 10.22 1.94 5.64
CA GLY A 126 9.09 1.30 4.98
C GLY A 126 8.29 2.26 4.13
N VAL A 127 7.20 1.73 3.58
CA VAL A 127 6.21 2.53 2.82
C VAL A 127 4.89 2.71 3.58
N SER A 128 4.75 2.15 4.79
CA SER A 128 3.53 2.27 5.58
C SER A 128 3.69 3.19 6.80
N LEU A 129 2.61 3.89 7.16
CA LEU A 129 2.53 4.76 8.33
C LEU A 129 1.22 4.51 9.12
N GLY A 130 1.28 4.70 10.43
CA GLY A 130 0.14 4.54 11.34
C GLY A 130 0.28 3.37 12.34
N PRO A 131 -0.81 2.88 12.95
CA PRO A 131 -2.17 3.34 12.72
C PRO A 131 -2.42 4.70 13.39
N ALA A 132 -2.98 5.63 12.64
CA ALA A 132 -3.66 6.77 13.23
C ALA A 132 -4.90 6.27 13.99
N SER A 133 -5.14 6.79 15.18
CA SER A 133 -6.41 6.62 15.87
C SER A 133 -7.36 7.72 15.42
N VAL A 134 -8.45 7.33 14.77
CA VAL A 134 -9.51 8.24 14.33
C VAL A 134 -10.73 7.98 15.19
N ARG A 135 -11.28 9.03 15.82
CA ARG A 135 -12.44 8.94 16.71
C ARG A 135 -13.54 9.85 16.22
N CYS A 136 -14.71 9.27 16.00
CA CYS A 136 -15.87 9.96 15.45
C CYS A 136 -16.96 10.20 16.52
N PRO A 137 -17.81 11.24 16.35
CA PRO A 137 -18.85 11.59 17.33
C PRO A 137 -19.89 10.51 17.61
N ASP A 138 -20.17 9.64 16.64
CA ASP A 138 -21.09 8.51 16.77
C ASP A 138 -20.53 7.32 17.56
N GLY A 139 -19.31 7.45 18.10
CA GLY A 139 -18.61 6.39 18.83
C GLY A 139 -17.77 5.48 17.96
N LEU A 140 -17.74 5.69 16.63
CA LEU A 140 -16.90 4.92 15.75
C LEU A 140 -15.41 5.19 16.00
N ASN A 141 -14.64 4.11 16.20
CA ASN A 141 -13.20 4.13 16.35
C ASN A 141 -12.55 3.43 15.17
N ILE A 142 -11.58 4.08 14.53
CA ILE A 142 -10.90 3.55 13.35
C ILE A 142 -9.39 3.57 13.59
N LYS A 143 -8.72 2.49 13.18
CA LYS A 143 -7.27 2.44 13.02
C LYS A 143 -6.94 2.67 11.55
N ALA A 144 -6.48 3.87 11.21
CA ALA A 144 -6.17 4.24 9.84
C ALA A 144 -4.68 4.01 9.55
N THR A 145 -4.38 3.17 8.56
CA THR A 145 -3.00 2.89 8.10
C THR A 145 -2.84 3.37 6.66
N PHE A 146 -1.78 4.09 6.37
CA PHE A 146 -1.52 4.65 5.04
C PHE A 146 -0.32 3.93 4.41
N VAL A 147 -0.38 3.64 3.12
CA VAL A 147 0.72 3.02 2.39
C VAL A 147 1.03 3.83 1.14
N ASN A 148 2.26 4.33 1.07
CA ASN A 148 2.78 5.17 -0.01
C ASN A 148 3.33 4.31 -1.17
N VAL A 149 2.40 3.61 -1.84
CA VAL A 149 2.60 2.96 -3.15
C VAL A 149 1.92 3.79 -4.24
N GLU A 150 2.02 3.39 -5.51
CA GLU A 150 1.31 4.08 -6.60
C GLU A 150 0.15 3.21 -7.11
N PRO A 151 -1.12 3.67 -7.03
CA PRO A 151 -1.57 4.86 -6.29
C PRO A 151 -1.54 4.65 -4.76
N PRO A 152 -1.39 5.71 -3.94
CA PRO A 152 -1.41 5.58 -2.48
C PRO A 152 -2.71 4.99 -1.95
N LEU A 153 -2.57 4.19 -0.89
CA LEU A 153 -3.67 3.44 -0.28
C LEU A 153 -3.87 3.84 1.18
N ALA A 154 -5.11 3.76 1.65
CA ALA A 154 -5.46 3.84 3.06
C ALA A 154 -6.28 2.62 3.47
N LEU A 155 -5.93 2.00 4.59
CA LEU A 155 -6.77 1.02 5.30
C LEU A 155 -7.46 1.74 6.45
N LEU A 156 -8.78 1.70 6.47
CA LEU A 156 -9.58 1.99 7.66
C LEU A 156 -9.94 0.64 8.30
N ALA A 157 -9.35 0.32 9.45
CA ALA A 157 -9.74 -0.85 10.23
C ALA A 157 -10.78 -0.44 11.28
N LEU A 158 -12.02 -0.94 11.11
CA LEU A 158 -13.17 -0.74 11.99
C LEU A 158 -13.44 -2.04 12.77
N ASP A 159 -14.30 -1.98 13.77
CA ASP A 159 -14.64 -3.16 14.58
C ASP A 159 -15.36 -4.26 13.78
N ALA A 160 -16.20 -3.87 12.82
CA ALA A 160 -17.02 -4.79 12.04
C ALA A 160 -16.34 -5.26 10.73
N ASN A 161 -15.60 -4.37 10.08
CA ASN A 161 -15.02 -4.61 8.75
C ASN A 161 -13.81 -3.72 8.50
N ASN A 162 -13.07 -4.05 7.44
CA ASN A 162 -11.96 -3.25 6.94
C ASN A 162 -12.36 -2.60 5.61
N LEU A 163 -11.95 -1.36 5.40
CA LEU A 163 -12.11 -0.67 4.13
C LEU A 163 -10.73 -0.31 3.59
N VAL A 164 -10.48 -0.65 2.33
CA VAL A 164 -9.28 -0.24 1.59
C VAL A 164 -9.68 0.83 0.59
N LEU A 165 -9.09 2.02 0.71
CA LEU A 165 -9.40 3.20 -0.08
C LEU A 165 -8.18 3.59 -0.92
N THR A 166 -8.42 4.17 -2.09
CA THR A 166 -7.40 4.72 -2.98
C THR A 166 -7.39 6.24 -2.89
N ILE A 167 -6.23 6.87 -3.13
CA ILE A 167 -6.14 8.33 -3.19
C ILE A 167 -7.10 8.89 -4.25
N ALA A 168 -7.74 10.01 -3.93
CA ALA A 168 -8.59 10.76 -4.82
C ALA A 168 -8.17 12.23 -4.85
N ARG A 169 -8.48 12.92 -5.96
CA ARG A 169 -8.16 14.34 -6.11
C ARG A 169 -8.79 15.18 -5.00
N SER A 170 -8.03 16.14 -4.48
CA SER A 170 -8.50 17.15 -3.52
C SER A 170 -7.66 18.44 -3.64
N ALA A 171 -8.22 19.57 -3.22
CA ALA A 171 -7.52 20.86 -3.25
C ALA A 171 -6.51 21.03 -2.10
N SER A 172 -6.70 20.31 -0.99
CA SER A 172 -5.80 20.30 0.17
C SER A 172 -6.05 19.07 1.02
N GLY A 173 -5.01 18.58 1.72
CA GLY A 173 -5.11 17.40 2.56
C GLY A 173 -5.03 16.09 1.78
N ALA A 174 -5.21 14.98 2.48
CA ALA A 174 -5.15 13.64 1.89
C ALA A 174 -6.56 13.05 1.83
N ARG A 175 -7.10 12.89 0.62
CA ARG A 175 -8.44 12.37 0.36
C ARG A 175 -8.34 10.97 -0.23
N TYR A 176 -9.01 10.02 0.39
CA TYR A 176 -9.11 8.63 -0.05
C TYR A 176 -10.58 8.23 -0.17
N THR A 177 -10.90 7.42 -1.18
CA THR A 177 -12.28 6.95 -1.43
C THR A 177 -12.33 5.47 -1.80
N ALA A 178 -13.47 4.83 -1.60
CA ALA A 178 -13.77 3.51 -2.16
C ALA A 178 -15.27 3.37 -2.44
N THR A 179 -15.61 2.76 -3.58
CA THR A 179 -16.98 2.35 -3.90
C THR A 179 -17.17 0.90 -3.47
N THR A 180 -18.13 0.64 -2.57
CA THR A 180 -18.53 -0.72 -2.18
C THR A 180 -19.96 -1.02 -2.65
N GLN A 181 -20.41 -2.25 -2.49
CA GLN A 181 -21.80 -2.62 -2.77
C GLN A 181 -22.81 -1.87 -1.87
N GLN A 182 -22.38 -1.41 -0.70
CA GLN A 182 -23.19 -0.68 0.28
C GLN A 182 -23.11 0.85 0.11
N GLY A 183 -22.33 1.34 -0.85
CA GLY A 183 -22.16 2.75 -1.15
C GLY A 183 -20.71 3.23 -1.05
N GLU A 184 -20.55 4.54 -1.01
CA GLU A 184 -19.24 5.20 -0.99
C GLU A 184 -18.65 5.26 0.42
N ALA A 185 -17.32 5.07 0.49
CA ALA A 185 -16.50 5.34 1.66
C ALA A 185 -15.59 6.54 1.38
N LEU A 186 -15.40 7.39 2.38
CA LEU A 186 -14.55 8.57 2.32
C LEU A 186 -13.68 8.66 3.57
N PHE A 187 -12.41 8.97 3.37
CA PHE A 187 -11.53 9.49 4.40
C PHE A 187 -10.78 10.70 3.85
N TRP A 188 -11.04 11.90 4.37
CA TRP A 188 -10.38 13.12 3.94
C TRP A 188 -9.77 13.86 5.12
N GLN A 189 -8.46 13.74 5.28
CA GLN A 189 -7.73 14.33 6.40
C GLN A 189 -7.15 15.70 6.05
N LYS A 190 -7.31 16.64 6.99
CA LYS A 190 -6.63 17.95 6.99
C LYS A 190 -6.18 18.28 8.42
N GLY A 191 -4.88 18.15 8.66
CA GLY A 191 -4.31 18.38 10.00
C GLY A 191 -4.81 17.34 11.03
N PRO A 192 -5.32 17.76 12.20
CA PRO A 192 -5.77 16.87 13.26
C PRO A 192 -7.21 16.36 13.08
N GLU A 193 -7.88 16.69 11.98
CA GLU A 193 -9.26 16.29 11.70
C GLU A 193 -9.36 15.54 10.38
N ALA A 194 -10.38 14.69 10.25
CA ALA A 194 -10.76 14.06 9.00
C ALA A 194 -12.28 14.03 8.84
N ILE A 195 -12.75 14.28 7.61
CA ILE A 195 -14.12 13.93 7.21
C ILE A 195 -14.12 12.45 6.89
N VAL A 196 -15.00 11.70 7.54
CA VAL A 196 -15.16 10.26 7.38
C VAL A 196 -16.58 9.94 6.96
N GLN A 197 -16.72 9.08 5.95
CA GLN A 197 -17.97 8.43 5.57
C GLN A 197 -17.73 6.93 5.45
N ILE A 198 -18.56 6.15 6.11
CA ILE A 198 -18.60 4.69 5.99
C ILE A 198 -19.72 4.35 5.00
N PRO A 199 -19.64 3.26 4.21
CA PRO A 199 -20.70 2.92 3.26
C PRO A 199 -22.09 2.87 3.93
N GLY A 200 -23.06 3.59 3.35
CA GLY A 200 -24.41 3.74 3.88
C GLY A 200 -24.55 4.72 5.06
N GLY A 201 -23.45 5.26 5.57
CA GLY A 201 -23.40 6.24 6.65
C GLY A 201 -23.37 7.69 6.15
N LYS A 202 -23.53 8.63 7.10
CA LYS A 202 -23.37 10.08 6.86
C LYS A 202 -21.90 10.47 6.99
N GLU A 203 -21.52 11.53 6.28
CA GLU A 203 -20.26 12.21 6.54
C GLU A 203 -20.24 12.79 7.96
N GLN A 204 -19.10 12.67 8.62
CA GLN A 204 -18.88 13.24 9.94
C GLN A 204 -17.42 13.66 10.12
N THR A 205 -17.22 14.71 10.90
CA THR A 205 -15.88 15.18 11.27
C THR A 205 -15.37 14.39 12.47
N CYS A 206 -14.25 13.71 12.28
CA CYS A 206 -13.59 12.89 13.29
C CYS A 206 -12.24 13.48 13.67
N SER A 207 -11.83 13.28 14.92
CA SER A 207 -10.48 13.63 15.40
C SER A 207 -9.46 12.57 14.99
N VAL A 208 -8.25 12.98 14.62
CA VAL A 208 -7.15 12.10 14.18
C VAL A 208 -5.93 12.32 15.08
N ALA A 209 -5.37 11.22 15.60
CA ALA A 209 -4.16 11.23 16.42
C ALA A 209 -3.20 10.10 16.04
N GLY A 210 -1.90 10.29 16.32
CA GLY A 210 -0.89 9.22 16.15
C GLY A 210 -0.22 9.14 14.79
N LEU A 211 -0.40 10.14 13.92
CA LEU A 211 0.46 10.39 12.76
C LEU A 211 1.48 11.45 13.19
N ARG A 212 2.74 11.05 13.35
CA ARG A 212 3.89 11.93 13.56
C ARG A 212 4.99 11.53 12.60
#